data_AF-A0A392QQJ2-F1
#
_entry.id   AF-A0A392QQJ2-F1
#
_cell.length_a   1.000
_cell.length_b   1.000
_cell.length_c   1.000
_cell.angle_alpha   90.00
_cell.angle_beta   90.00
_cell.angle_gamma   90.00
#
_symmetry.space_group_name_H-M   'P 1'
#
loop_
_entity.id
_entity.type
_entity.pdbx_description
1 polymer ?
#
loop_
_entity_poly.entity_id
_entity_poly.type
_entity_poly.pdbx_seq_one_letter_code
_entity_poly.pdbx_strand_id
1 'polypeptide(L)'
;MNIFRLAGDMTHLVSILVLLLKIYATKSCSGVSRKTQELYAIVFLARYLDLFTDFISVYNSFMKVVFIASSLAIVWCMRVHPM
;
A
#
# COMPACT_ATOMS: atom_id res chain seq x y z
N MET A 1 -4.55 -4.09 -20.64
CA MET A 1 -3.98 -4.80 -19.48
C MET A 1 -3.97 -6.29 -19.76
N ASN A 2 -2.94 -7.01 -19.29
CA ASN A 2 -2.91 -8.48 -19.33
C ASN A 2 -3.59 -9.05 -18.06
N ILE A 3 -4.24 -10.20 -18.15
CA ILE A 3 -4.97 -10.82 -17.03
C ILE A 3 -4.06 -11.15 -15.85
N PHE A 4 -2.81 -11.55 -16.12
CA PHE A 4 -1.80 -11.77 -15.08
C PHE A 4 -1.46 -10.49 -14.32
N ARG A 5 -1.45 -9.34 -15.01
CA ARG A 5 -1.18 -8.04 -14.39
C ARG A 5 -2.34 -7.62 -13.48
N LEU A 6 -3.57 -7.82 -13.94
CA LEU A 6 -4.76 -7.59 -13.13
C LEU A 6 -4.77 -8.46 -11.86
N ALA A 7 -4.50 -9.76 -12.02
CA ALA A 7 -4.43 -10.68 -10.90
C ALA A 7 -3.33 -10.28 -9.89
N GLY A 8 -2.16 -9.87 -10.36
CA GLY A 8 -1.07 -9.36 -9.50
C GLY A 8 -1.45 -8.09 -8.73
N ASP A 9 -2.14 -7.15 -9.38
CA ASP A 9 -2.64 -5.94 -8.72
C ASP A 9 -3.66 -6.28 -7.61
N MET A 10 -4.58 -7.21 -7.89
CA MET A 10 -5.60 -7.63 -6.94
C MET A 10 -5.01 -8.38 -5.74
N THR A 11 -4.08 -9.32 -5.96
CA THR A 11 -3.43 -10.05 -4.86
C THR A 11 -2.62 -9.11 -3.97
N HIS A 12 -1.98 -8.10 -4.55
CA HIS A 12 -1.27 -7.09 -3.79
C HIS A 12 -2.21 -6.26 -2.92
N LEU A 13 -3.34 -5.83 -3.48
CA LEU A 13 -4.36 -5.09 -2.74
C LEU A 13 -4.94 -5.92 -1.58
N VAL A 14 -5.20 -7.21 -1.81
CA VAL A 14 -5.63 -8.15 -0.77
C VAL A 14 -4.58 -8.26 0.34
N SER A 15 -3.29 -8.37 0.02
CA SER A 15 -2.22 -8.43 1.02
C SER A 15 -2.20 -7.20 1.94
N ILE A 16 -2.37 -6.00 1.37
CA ILE A 16 -2.44 -4.75 2.12
C ILE A 16 -3.67 -4.72 3.04
N LEU A 17 -4.84 -5.14 2.53
CA LEU A 17 -6.06 -5.22 3.32
C LEU A 17 -5.92 -6.20 4.49
N VAL A 18 -5.34 -7.38 4.26
CA VAL A 18 -5.10 -8.38 5.31
C VAL A 18 -4.18 -7.83 6.39
N LEU A 19 -3.12 -7.09 6.01
CA LEU A 19 -2.21 -6.47 6.98
C LEU A 19 -2.94 -5.42 7.83
N LEU A 20 -3.73 -4.54 7.21
CA LEU A 20 -4.52 -3.53 7.92
C LEU A 20 -5.55 -4.16 8.85
N LEU A 21 -6.27 -5.18 8.37
CA LEU A 21 -7.25 -5.93 9.17
C LEU A 21 -6.59 -6.61 10.36
N LYS A 22 -5.41 -7.23 10.16
CA LYS A 22 -4.64 -7.83 11.25
C LYS A 22 -4.31 -6.78 12.31
N ILE A 23 -3.73 -5.65 11.93
CA ILE A 23 -3.35 -4.56 12.86
C ILE A 23 -4.59 -4.07 13.63
N TYR A 24 -5.72 -3.89 12.94
CA TYR A 24 -6.95 -3.40 13.55
C TYR A 24 -7.57 -4.41 14.53
N ALA A 25 -7.58 -5.70 14.17
CA ALA A 25 -8.19 -6.77 14.96
C ALA A 25 -7.35 -7.15 16.18
N THR A 26 -6.02 -7.26 16.03
CA THR A 26 -5.15 -7.65 17.15
C THR A 26 -4.80 -6.49 18.06
N LYS A 27 -5.03 -5.24 17.61
CA LYS A 27 -4.53 -4.04 18.25
C LYS A 27 -3.04 -4.17 18.61
N SER A 28 -2.27 -4.86 17.76
CA SER A 28 -0.84 -5.06 17.96
C SER A 28 -0.11 -5.17 16.63
N CYS A 29 1.03 -4.50 16.55
CA CYS A 29 1.97 -4.61 15.42
C CYS A 29 3.14 -5.57 15.70
N SER A 30 3.02 -6.43 16.72
CA SER A 30 4.08 -7.39 17.06
C SER A 30 4.38 -8.32 15.88
N GLY A 31 5.67 -8.48 15.58
CA GLY A 31 6.17 -9.27 14.46
C GLY A 31 6.18 -8.56 13.10
N VAL A 32 5.83 -7.28 13.01
CA VAL A 32 5.92 -6.50 11.76
C VAL A 32 6.96 -5.39 11.90
N SER A 33 7.98 -5.42 11.04
CA SER A 33 9.02 -4.39 11.01
C SER A 33 8.48 -3.08 10.47
N ARG A 34 8.47 -2.05 11.32
CA ARG A 34 8.10 -0.69 10.91
C ARG A 34 9.03 -0.12 9.84
N LYS A 35 10.33 -0.40 9.92
CA LYS A 35 11.32 0.06 8.92
C LYS A 35 11.02 -0.50 7.54
N THR A 36 10.58 -1.74 7.46
CA THR A 36 10.17 -2.36 6.20
C THR A 36 8.93 -1.68 5.62
N GLN A 37 7.95 -1.32 6.45
CA GLN A 37 6.77 -0.57 5.99
C GLN A 37 7.11 0.85 5.51
N GLU A 38 8.01 1.54 6.20
CA GLU A 38 8.55 2.85 5.75
C GLU A 38 9.25 2.72 4.39
N LEU A 39 10.05 1.66 4.19
CA LEU A 39 10.69 1.38 2.90
C LEU A 39 9.68 1.05 1.79
N TYR A 40 8.64 0.27 2.08
CA TYR A 40 7.58 0.00 1.10
C TYR A 40 6.89 1.28 0.64
N ALA A 41 6.57 2.20 1.57
CA ALA A 41 5.97 3.49 1.23
C ALA A 41 6.90 4.32 0.32
N ILE A 42 8.21 4.36 0.60
CA ILE A 42 9.19 5.06 -0.24
C ILE A 42 9.25 4.44 -1.65
N VAL A 43 9.24 3.11 -1.76
CA VAL A 43 9.25 2.41 -3.05
C VAL A 43 8.01 2.78 -3.89
N PHE A 44 6.81 2.80 -3.29
CA PHE A 44 5.60 3.18 -4.01
C PHE A 44 5.59 4.64 -4.42
N LEU A 45 6.04 5.54 -3.55
CA LEU A 45 6.16 6.96 -3.87
C LEU A 45 7.11 7.17 -5.04
N ALA A 46 8.32 6.61 -4.98
CA ALA A 46 9.32 6.75 -6.03
C ALA A 46 8.87 6.10 -7.36
N ARG A 47 8.19 4.94 -7.29
CA ARG A 47 7.71 4.23 -8.48
C ARG A 47 6.59 4.96 -9.19
N TYR A 48 5.72 5.65 -8.46
CA TYR A 48 4.50 6.24 -8.99
C TYR A 48 4.55 7.78 -9.07
N LEU A 49 5.74 8.38 -9.09
CA LEU A 49 5.93 9.82 -9.39
C LEU A 49 5.36 10.20 -10.76
N ASP A 50 5.33 9.25 -11.69
CA ASP A 50 4.74 9.39 -13.02
C ASP A 50 3.21 9.59 -13.00
N LEU A 51 2.56 9.49 -11.82
CA LEU A 51 1.14 9.77 -11.65
C LEU A 51 0.76 11.21 -12.06
N PHE A 52 1.67 12.16 -11.91
CA PHE A 52 1.43 13.57 -12.23
C PHE A 52 1.83 13.96 -13.65
N THR A 53 2.64 13.14 -14.32
CA THR A 53 3.16 13.42 -15.67
C THR A 53 2.41 12.66 -16.75
N ASP A 54 2.02 11.41 -16.47
CA ASP A 54 1.54 10.48 -17.49
C ASP A 54 0.18 9.89 -17.12
N PHE A 55 -0.86 10.34 -17.84
CA PHE A 55 -2.19 9.76 -17.72
C PHE A 55 -2.40 8.65 -18.75
N ILE A 56 -2.35 7.40 -18.29
CA ILE A 56 -2.58 6.22 -19.14
C ILE A 56 -4.06 5.81 -19.12
N SER A 57 -4.67 5.71 -17.93
CA SER A 57 -6.04 5.24 -17.74
C SER A 57 -6.51 5.53 -16.32
N VAL A 58 -7.82 5.72 -16.14
CA VAL A 58 -8.46 5.90 -14.83
C VAL A 58 -8.12 4.75 -13.88
N TYR A 59 -8.19 3.49 -14.34
CA TYR A 59 -7.84 2.33 -13.51
C TYR A 59 -6.39 2.40 -13.00
N ASN A 60 -5.45 2.73 -13.89
CA ASN A 60 -4.03 2.80 -13.55
C ASN A 60 -3.76 3.90 -12.52
N SER A 61 -4.29 5.10 -12.75
CA SER A 61 -4.12 6.21 -11.81
C SER A 61 -4.80 5.93 -10.47
N PHE A 62 -6.00 5.35 -10.48
CA PHE A 62 -6.70 4.94 -9.27
C PHE A 62 -5.90 3.93 -8.44
N MET A 63 -5.42 2.85 -9.07
CA MET A 63 -4.63 1.82 -8.38
C MET A 63 -3.34 2.38 -7.78
N LYS A 64 -2.63 3.26 -8.51
CA LYS A 64 -1.43 3.95 -8.00
C LYS A 64 -1.75 4.76 -6.74
N VAL A 65 -2.82 5.55 -6.76
CA VAL A 65 -3.27 6.33 -5.60
C VAL A 65 -3.61 5.42 -4.41
N VAL A 66 -4.33 4.32 -4.65
CA VAL A 66 -4.68 3.35 -3.60
C VAL A 66 -3.43 2.77 -2.94
N PHE A 67 -2.45 2.32 -3.73
CA PHE A 67 -1.21 1.74 -3.19
C PHE A 67 -0.37 2.73 -2.38
N ILE A 68 -0.26 3.99 -2.84
CA ILE A 68 0.44 5.04 -2.10
C ILE A 68 -0.31 5.37 -0.81
N ALA A 69 -1.62 5.61 -0.89
CA ALA A 69 -2.43 5.99 0.26
C ALA A 69 -2.45 4.88 1.32
N SER A 70 -2.59 3.62 0.91
CA SER A 70 -2.63 2.49 1.85
C SER A 70 -1.29 2.23 2.52
N SER A 71 -0.17 2.35 1.79
CA SER A 71 1.17 2.16 2.38
C SER A 71 1.50 3.26 3.39
N LEU A 72 1.15 4.52 3.09
CA LEU A 72 1.23 5.62 4.04
C LEU A 72 0.29 5.44 5.24
N ALA A 73 -0.92 4.95 5.02
CA ALA A 73 -1.88 4.67 6.09
C ALA A 73 -1.36 3.57 7.05
N ILE A 74 -0.71 2.52 6.55
CA ILE A 74 -0.08 1.50 7.39
C ILE A 74 1.02 2.11 8.25
N VAL A 75 1.94 2.89 7.66
CA VAL A 75 3.02 3.55 8.40
C VAL A 75 2.46 4.53 9.45
N TRP A 76 1.41 5.28 9.09
CA TRP A 76 0.72 6.17 10.00
C TRP A 76 0.07 5.42 11.16
N CYS A 77 -0.65 4.33 10.87
CA CYS A 77 -1.25 3.47 11.88
C CYS A 77 -0.20 2.92 12.85
N MET A 78 0.94 2.44 12.35
CA MET A 78 2.05 1.95 13.19
C MET A 78 2.76 3.05 14.01
N ARG A 79 2.63 4.33 13.62
CA ARG A 79 3.33 5.46 14.29
C ARG A 79 2.44 6.19 15.28
N VAL A 80 1.17 6.41 14.94
CA VAL A 80 0.23 7.26 15.69
C VAL A 80 -0.65 6.47 16.64
N HIS A 81 -0.83 5.17 16.43
CA HIS A 81 -1.30 4.30 17.50
C HIS A 81 -0.08 3.80 18.30
N PRO A 82 0.28 4.42 19.44
CA PRO A 82 0.89 3.66 20.51
C PRO A 82 -0.19 2.66 20.94
N MET A 83 0.01 1.39 20.60
CA MET A 83 -0.77 0.31 21.20
C MET A 83 0.02 -0.25 22.37
#